data_AF-E2G9H0-F1
#
_entry.id   AF-E2G9H0-F1
#
_cell.length_a   1.000
_cell.length_b   1.000
_cell.length_c   1.000
_cell.angle_alpha   90.00
_cell.angle_beta   90.00
_cell.angle_gamma   90.00
#
_symmetry.space_group_name_H-M   'P 1'
#
loop_
_entity.id
_entity.type
_entity.pdbx_description
1 polymer ?
#
loop_
_entity_poly.entity_id
_entity_poly.type
_entity_poly.pdbx_seq_one_letter_code
_entity_poly.pdbx_strand_id
1 'polypeptide(L)'
;RLGEYFLPNFPTGGMAIEDFLVMKSREGLEERLEFLFPDPEVRAKRRPEYDERLQIELDVINQMGFPGYFLIVMEFIQWSKDNDIPVGPGRGSGAGSLVAYALKITDLDPLEYDLLFERFLNPERVSMPDF
;
A
#
# COMPACT_ATOMS: atom_id res chain seq x y z
N ARG A 1 -8.60 -23.23 -11.69
CA ARG A 1 -8.36 -22.70 -13.05
C ARG A 1 -7.00 -22.02 -13.03
N LEU A 2 -6.12 -22.25 -14.01
CA LEU A 2 -4.83 -21.53 -14.07
C LEU A 2 -5.10 -20.03 -14.31
N GLY A 3 -4.51 -19.15 -13.49
CA GLY A 3 -4.64 -17.69 -13.63
C GLY A 3 -5.73 -17.04 -12.76
N GLU A 4 -6.53 -17.82 -12.03
CA GLU A 4 -7.43 -17.30 -10.98
C GLU A 4 -6.74 -17.45 -9.61
N TYR A 5 -6.65 -16.36 -8.85
CA TYR A 5 -6.02 -16.35 -7.53
C TYR A 5 -7.01 -16.69 -6.43
N PHE A 6 -6.60 -17.54 -5.50
CA PHE A 6 -7.36 -17.91 -4.31
C PHE A 6 -6.63 -17.35 -3.09
N LEU A 7 -6.92 -16.09 -2.75
CA LEU A 7 -6.36 -15.45 -1.57
C LEU A 7 -7.13 -15.93 -0.32
N PRO A 8 -6.44 -16.18 0.81
CA PRO A 8 -7.12 -16.45 2.07
C PRO A 8 -7.91 -15.20 2.51
N ASN A 9 -8.97 -15.41 3.28
CA ASN A 9 -9.73 -14.30 3.85
C ASN A 9 -8.89 -13.58 4.90
N PHE A 10 -8.78 -12.26 4.79
CA PHE A 10 -8.19 -11.41 5.80
C PHE A 10 -9.26 -11.04 6.87
N PRO A 11 -8.94 -11.06 8.17
CA PRO A 11 -9.89 -10.68 9.20
C PRO A 11 -10.16 -9.16 9.18
N THR A 12 -11.34 -8.76 8.69
CA THR A 12 -11.75 -7.34 8.57
C THR A 12 -12.70 -6.87 9.66
N GLY A 13 -13.10 -7.75 10.60
CA GLY A 13 -14.09 -7.42 11.63
C GLY A 13 -15.50 -7.18 11.09
N GLY A 14 -15.82 -7.68 9.89
CA GLY A 14 -17.13 -7.52 9.25
C GLY A 14 -17.23 -6.40 8.23
N MET A 15 -16.15 -5.63 8.02
CA MET A 15 -16.03 -4.65 6.94
C MET A 15 -15.75 -5.33 5.59
N ALA A 16 -16.16 -4.71 4.48
CA ALA A 16 -15.70 -5.15 3.15
C ALA A 16 -14.16 -5.03 3.06
N ILE A 17 -13.52 -5.92 2.33
CA ILE A 17 -12.05 -5.98 2.29
C ILE A 17 -11.45 -4.77 1.60
N GLU A 18 -12.16 -4.22 0.61
CA GLU A 18 -11.86 -2.99 -0.09
C GLU A 18 -11.90 -1.78 0.87
N ASP A 19 -12.98 -1.65 1.64
CA ASP A 19 -13.15 -0.56 2.61
C ASP A 19 -12.10 -0.66 3.74
N PHE A 20 -11.77 -1.88 4.16
CA PHE A 20 -10.76 -2.11 5.18
C PHE A 20 -9.36 -1.72 4.69
N LEU A 21 -9.03 -2.03 3.43
CA LEU A 21 -7.80 -1.54 2.81
C LEU A 21 -7.77 -0.01 2.79
N VAL A 22 -8.84 0.64 2.29
CA VAL A 22 -8.91 2.11 2.22
C VAL A 22 -8.70 2.75 3.59
N MET A 23 -9.37 2.22 4.62
CA MET A 23 -9.21 2.69 6.00
C MET A 23 -7.75 2.57 6.46
N LYS A 24 -7.14 1.39 6.31
CA LYS A 24 -5.75 1.16 6.74
C LYS A 24 -4.72 1.98 5.97
N SER A 25 -4.90 2.15 4.68
CA SER A 25 -4.02 2.96 3.86
C SER A 25 -4.11 4.45 4.21
N ARG A 26 -5.31 4.96 4.53
CA ARG A 26 -5.49 6.35 4.99
C ARG A 26 -4.87 6.57 6.37
N GLU A 27 -5.12 5.66 7.33
CA GLU A 27 -4.49 5.69 8.65
C GLU A 27 -2.95 5.71 8.53
N GLY A 28 -2.40 4.80 7.72
CA GLY A 28 -0.95 4.73 7.50
C GLY A 28 -0.38 5.96 6.80
N LEU A 29 -1.11 6.56 5.85
CA LEU A 29 -0.66 7.78 5.17
C LEU A 29 -0.59 8.98 6.14
N GLU A 30 -1.52 9.11 7.09
CA GLU A 30 -1.43 10.17 8.12
C GLU A 30 -0.13 10.07 8.91
N GLU A 31 0.24 8.87 9.37
CA GLU A 31 1.50 8.64 10.09
C GLU A 31 2.72 8.99 9.22
N ARG A 32 2.70 8.61 7.94
CA ARG A 32 3.80 8.91 7.00
C ARG A 32 3.92 10.42 6.75
N LEU A 33 2.80 11.12 6.52
CA LEU A 33 2.79 12.57 6.30
C LEU A 33 3.23 13.35 7.54
N GLU A 34 2.89 12.88 8.74
CA GLU A 34 3.39 13.41 10.00
C GLU A 34 4.91 13.31 10.12
N PHE A 35 5.47 12.17 9.74
CA PHE A 35 6.91 11.93 9.74
C PHE A 35 7.64 12.75 8.67
N LEU A 36 7.15 12.75 7.43
CA LEU A 36 7.78 13.43 6.28
C LEU A 36 7.70 14.96 6.41
N PHE A 37 6.57 15.47 6.89
CA PHE A 37 6.30 16.90 7.01
C PHE A 37 5.84 17.23 8.44
N PRO A 38 6.76 17.34 9.41
CA PRO A 38 6.40 17.66 10.80
C PRO A 38 5.72 19.02 10.96
N ASP A 39 6.03 19.98 10.06
CA ASP A 39 5.37 21.28 10.00
C ASP A 39 3.97 21.16 9.36
N PRO A 40 2.89 21.53 10.09
CA PRO A 40 1.52 21.44 9.59
C PRO A 40 1.25 22.28 8.33
N GLU A 41 1.88 23.45 8.17
CA GLU A 41 1.67 24.30 7.00
C GLU A 41 2.32 23.71 5.75
N VAL A 42 3.50 23.11 5.91
CA VAL A 42 4.16 22.37 4.81
C VAL A 42 3.35 21.13 4.46
N ARG A 43 2.92 20.36 5.47
CA ARG A 43 2.09 19.18 5.28
C ARG A 43 0.80 19.49 4.53
N ALA A 44 0.11 20.56 4.91
CA ALA A 44 -1.14 20.97 4.23
C ALA A 44 -0.93 21.29 2.75
N LYS A 45 0.24 21.83 2.37
CA LYS A 45 0.57 22.12 0.96
C LYS A 45 0.95 20.87 0.16
N ARG A 46 1.60 19.88 0.80
CA ARG A 46 2.07 18.63 0.15
C ARG A 46 0.98 17.56 0.09
N ARG A 47 0.13 17.49 1.11
CA ARG A 47 -0.91 16.47 1.30
C ARG A 47 -1.79 16.19 0.06
N PRO A 48 -2.27 17.19 -0.71
CA PRO A 48 -3.14 16.91 -1.86
C PRO A 48 -2.53 15.93 -2.88
N GLU A 49 -1.21 16.02 -3.11
CA GLU A 49 -0.48 15.14 -4.04
C GLU A 49 -0.50 13.68 -3.57
N TYR A 50 -0.34 13.46 -2.27
CA TYR A 50 -0.36 12.13 -1.66
C TYR A 50 -1.78 11.56 -1.60
N ASP A 51 -2.77 12.38 -1.25
CA ASP A 51 -4.18 11.97 -1.19
C ASP A 51 -4.67 11.55 -2.58
N GLU A 52 -4.31 12.30 -3.64
CA GLU A 52 -4.64 11.98 -5.03
C GLU A 52 -3.97 10.67 -5.47
N ARG A 53 -2.65 10.53 -5.24
CA ARG A 53 -1.93 9.30 -5.57
C ARG A 53 -2.50 8.09 -4.84
N LEU A 54 -2.78 8.22 -3.54
CA LEU A 54 -3.33 7.14 -2.74
C LEU A 54 -4.69 6.68 -3.28
N GLN A 55 -5.56 7.62 -3.64
CA GLN A 55 -6.88 7.29 -4.17
C GLN A 55 -6.80 6.56 -5.51
N ILE A 56 -5.94 7.01 -6.43
CA ILE A 56 -5.72 6.34 -7.72
C ILE A 56 -5.25 4.89 -7.51
N GLU A 57 -4.27 4.67 -6.63
CA GLU A 57 -3.77 3.32 -6.36
C GLU A 57 -4.84 2.43 -5.72
N LEU A 58 -5.58 2.95 -4.73
CA LEU A 58 -6.66 2.21 -4.05
C LEU A 58 -7.75 1.79 -5.04
N ASP A 59 -8.15 2.67 -5.94
CA ASP A 59 -9.15 2.37 -6.97
C ASP A 59 -8.67 1.23 -7.87
N VAL A 60 -7.42 1.27 -8.32
CA VAL A 60 -6.83 0.20 -9.14
C VAL A 60 -6.74 -1.12 -8.37
N ILE A 61 -6.25 -1.11 -7.13
CA ILE A 61 -6.10 -2.32 -6.30
C ILE A 61 -7.46 -2.99 -6.06
N ASN A 62 -8.47 -2.18 -5.72
CA ASN A 62 -9.83 -2.66 -5.50
C ASN A 62 -10.46 -3.17 -6.79
N GLN A 63 -10.34 -2.44 -7.91
CA GLN A 63 -10.87 -2.86 -9.20
C GLN A 63 -10.26 -4.19 -9.68
N MET A 64 -8.96 -4.38 -9.44
CA MET A 64 -8.25 -5.60 -9.84
C MET A 64 -8.42 -6.77 -8.86
N GLY A 65 -9.10 -6.56 -7.72
CA GLY A 65 -9.38 -7.62 -6.75
C GLY A 65 -8.17 -8.03 -5.91
N PHE A 66 -7.23 -7.11 -5.68
CA PHE A 66 -6.04 -7.37 -4.85
C PHE A 66 -6.03 -6.78 -3.43
N PRO A 67 -7.13 -6.25 -2.82
CA PRO A 67 -7.01 -5.64 -1.50
C PRO A 67 -6.59 -6.62 -0.42
N GLY A 68 -7.08 -7.87 -0.48
CA GLY A 68 -6.67 -8.92 0.45
C GLY A 68 -5.18 -9.25 0.38
N TYR A 69 -4.57 -9.19 -0.80
CA TYR A 69 -3.13 -9.46 -0.95
C TYR A 69 -2.30 -8.40 -0.21
N PHE A 70 -2.60 -7.12 -0.39
CA PHE A 70 -1.92 -6.03 0.32
C PHE A 70 -2.08 -6.16 1.84
N LEU A 71 -3.28 -6.49 2.31
CA LEU A 71 -3.54 -6.66 3.75
C LEU A 71 -2.77 -7.85 4.35
N ILE A 72 -2.70 -8.97 3.64
CA ILE A 72 -1.91 -10.14 4.06
C ILE A 72 -0.42 -9.78 4.16
N VAL A 73 0.13 -9.11 3.14
CA VAL A 73 1.55 -8.73 3.13
C VAL A 73 1.84 -7.71 4.23
N MET A 74 0.96 -6.71 4.43
CA MET A 74 1.06 -5.75 5.53
C MET A 74 1.15 -6.47 6.88
N GLU A 75 0.24 -7.41 7.16
CA GLU A 75 0.21 -8.12 8.45
C GLU A 75 1.45 -8.98 8.63
N PHE A 76 1.89 -9.70 7.58
CA PHE A 76 3.10 -10.51 7.64
C PHE A 76 4.35 -9.67 7.95
N ILE A 77 4.48 -8.50 7.33
CA ILE A 77 5.60 -7.58 7.58
C ILE A 77 5.53 -7.01 9.00
N GLN A 78 4.34 -6.60 9.45
CA GLN A 78 4.16 -6.08 10.80
C GLN A 78 4.45 -7.16 11.86
N TRP A 79 3.91 -8.36 11.70
CA TRP A 79 4.17 -9.49 12.60
C TRP A 79 5.66 -9.83 12.64
N SER A 80 6.34 -9.82 11.49
CA SER A 80 7.79 -10.07 11.43
C SER A 80 8.56 -9.01 12.22
N LYS A 81 8.21 -7.73 12.08
CA LYS A 81 8.80 -6.62 12.86
C LYS A 81 8.53 -6.78 14.36
N ASP A 82 7.31 -7.14 14.76
CA ASP A 82 6.91 -7.33 16.16
C ASP A 82 7.60 -8.53 16.84
N ASN A 83 8.10 -9.49 16.04
CA ASN A 83 8.79 -10.70 16.51
C ASN A 83 10.31 -10.66 16.25
N ASP A 84 10.88 -9.48 15.98
CA ASP A 84 12.31 -9.29 15.70
C ASP A 84 12.84 -10.16 14.54
N ILE A 85 11.98 -10.49 13.57
CA ILE A 85 12.34 -11.23 12.36
C ILE A 85 12.72 -10.22 11.26
N PRO A 86 13.98 -10.23 10.78
CA PRO A 86 14.44 -9.29 9.76
C PRO A 86 13.69 -9.44 8.44
N VAL A 87 13.14 -8.34 7.94
CA VAL A 87 12.58 -8.21 6.60
C VAL A 87 13.33 -7.11 5.85
N GLY A 88 13.51 -7.27 4.53
CA GLY A 88 14.16 -6.26 3.71
C GLY A 88 13.33 -4.97 3.61
N PRO A 89 13.91 -3.83 3.22
CA PRO A 89 13.22 -2.52 3.15
C PRO A 89 12.19 -2.39 2.00
N GLY A 90 11.81 -3.52 1.38
CA GLY A 90 11.12 -3.59 0.08
C GLY A 90 12.08 -3.93 -1.07
N ARG A 91 11.63 -4.76 -2.01
CA ARG A 91 12.35 -5.14 -3.23
C ARG A 91 11.40 -4.99 -4.43
N GLY A 92 11.97 -4.97 -5.64
CA GLY A 92 11.17 -4.96 -6.87
C GLY A 92 10.38 -3.68 -7.11
N SER A 93 9.32 -3.78 -7.92
CA SER A 93 8.47 -2.66 -8.30
C SER A 93 7.52 -2.20 -7.18
N GLY A 94 7.30 -3.01 -6.14
CA GLY A 94 6.41 -2.67 -5.01
C GLY A 94 6.76 -1.36 -4.29
N ALA A 95 8.03 -0.91 -4.34
CA ALA A 95 8.45 0.39 -3.83
C ALA A 95 7.80 1.59 -4.56
N GLY A 96 7.21 1.39 -5.73
CA GLY A 96 6.45 2.41 -6.46
C GLY A 96 5.01 2.59 -5.98
N SER A 97 4.53 1.80 -5.02
CA SER A 97 3.17 1.94 -4.48
C SER A 97 3.17 2.80 -3.21
N LEU A 98 2.43 3.91 -3.24
CA LEU A 98 2.13 4.72 -2.07
C LEU A 98 1.26 3.96 -1.07
N VAL A 99 0.37 3.09 -1.54
CA VAL A 99 -0.38 2.18 -0.66
C VAL A 99 0.58 1.25 0.10
N ALA A 100 1.58 0.67 -0.57
CA ALA A 100 2.57 -0.17 0.11
C ALA A 100 3.41 0.61 1.13
N TYR A 101 3.76 1.85 0.81
CA TYR A 101 4.47 2.75 1.74
C TYR A 101 3.62 3.10 2.97
N ALA A 102 2.35 3.45 2.76
CA ALA A 102 1.38 3.75 3.83
C ALA A 102 1.16 2.53 4.75
N LEU A 103 1.08 1.32 4.18
CA LEU A 103 0.93 0.07 4.94
C LEU A 103 2.24 -0.46 5.54
N LYS A 104 3.34 0.30 5.46
CA LYS A 104 4.67 -0.08 6.00
C LYS A 104 5.23 -1.39 5.41
N ILE A 105 4.76 -1.78 4.22
CA ILE A 105 5.31 -2.88 3.41
C ILE A 105 6.65 -2.42 2.82
N THR A 106 6.71 -1.17 2.37
CA THR A 106 7.93 -0.51 1.90
C THR A 106 8.23 0.71 2.76
N ASP A 107 9.49 1.12 2.78
CA ASP A 107 9.97 2.24 3.62
C ASP A 107 10.42 3.47 2.81
N LEU A 108 10.24 3.46 1.49
CA LEU A 108 10.58 4.57 0.60
C LEU A 108 9.32 5.35 0.18
N ASP A 109 9.39 6.67 0.24
CA ASP A 109 8.37 7.56 -0.32
C ASP A 109 8.45 7.51 -1.86
N PRO A 110 7.43 6.97 -2.55
CA PRO A 110 7.47 6.86 -4.00
C PRO A 110 7.39 8.21 -4.73
N LEU A 111 6.79 9.24 -4.12
CA LEU A 111 6.67 10.56 -4.76
C LEU A 111 7.99 11.32 -4.73
N GLU A 112 8.76 11.20 -3.64
CA GLU A 112 10.09 11.83 -3.53
C GLU A 112 11.09 11.29 -4.57
N TYR A 113 10.94 10.02 -4.97
CA TYR A 113 11.87 9.33 -5.87
C TYR A 113 11.29 9.05 -7.27
N ASP A 114 10.17 9.70 -7.64
CA ASP A 114 9.49 9.52 -8.93
C ASP A 114 9.22 8.05 -9.29
N LEU A 115 8.88 7.23 -8.29
CA LEU A 115 8.59 5.81 -8.48
C LEU A 115 7.15 5.61 -8.97
N LEU A 116 7.02 4.87 -10.06
CA LEU A 116 5.76 4.69 -10.78
C LEU A 116 4.99 3.46 -10.26
N PHE A 117 3.74 3.67 -9.88
CA PHE A 117 2.84 2.61 -9.42
C PHE A 117 2.51 1.62 -10.55
N GLU A 118 2.38 2.10 -11.77
CA GLU A 118 2.00 1.31 -12.96
C GLU A 118 3.08 0.29 -13.35
N ARG A 119 4.32 0.48 -12.87
CA ARG A 119 5.38 -0.53 -13.01
C ARG A 119 5.17 -1.72 -12.06
N PHE A 120 4.45 -1.51 -10.98
CA PHE A 120 4.07 -2.53 -10.02
C PHE A 120 2.76 -3.19 -10.41
N LEU A 121 1.71 -2.40 -10.59
CA LEU A 121 0.37 -2.88 -10.89
C LEU A 121 -0.24 -2.03 -12.01
N ASN A 122 -0.47 -2.65 -13.17
CA ASN A 122 -1.01 -1.99 -14.34
C ASN A 122 -2.41 -2.54 -14.68
N PRO A 123 -3.48 -1.71 -14.68
CA PRO A 123 -4.82 -2.13 -15.07
C PRO A 123 -4.91 -2.76 -16.46
N GLU A 124 -4.05 -2.33 -17.40
CA GLU A 124 -4.00 -2.85 -18.78
C GLU A 124 -3.30 -4.21 -18.88
N ARG A 125 -2.59 -4.63 -17.83
CA ARG A 125 -1.88 -5.91 -17.76
C ARG A 125 -2.17 -6.58 -16.42
N VAL A 126 -3.18 -7.47 -16.42
CA VAL A 126 -3.50 -8.29 -15.24
C VAL A 126 -2.36 -9.27 -14.97
N SER A 127 -1.46 -8.88 -14.07
CA SER A 127 -0.43 -9.73 -13.47
C SER A 127 -0.50 -9.63 -11.96
N MET A 128 -0.11 -10.70 -11.26
CA MET A 128 -0.03 -10.67 -9.80
C MET A 128 0.94 -9.58 -9.36
N PRO A 129 0.58 -8.72 -8.40
CA PRO A 129 1.56 -7.94 -7.66
C PRO A 129 2.49 -8.90 -6.90
N ASP A 130 3.79 -8.60 -6.89
CA ASP A 130 4.83 -9.36 -6.17
C ASP A 130 5.77 -8.38 -5.42
N PHE A 131 5.88 -8.55 -4.10
CA PHE A 131 6.60 -7.67 -3.16
C PHE A 131 7.97 -8.21 -2.73
#